data_AF-A0A1B6LUT3-F1
#
_entry.id   AF-A0A1B6LUT3-F1
#
_cell.length_a   1.000
_cell.length_b   1.000
_cell.length_c   1.000
_cell.angle_alpha   90.00
_cell.angle_beta   90.00
_cell.angle_gamma   90.00
#
_symmetry.space_group_name_H-M   'P 1'
#
loop_
_entity.id
_entity.type
_entity.pdbx_description
1 polymer ?
#
loop_
_entity_poly.entity_id
_entity_poly.type
_entity_poly.pdbx_seq_one_letter_code
_entity_poly.pdbx_strand_id
1 'polypeptide(L)'
;MAQIVTFFRVVQRIYAIFFLTAKRWDILMKHVKHFSLLKHSDTQRESRLESVKAVRYQAKEVGDALLEVSRVDDDSKTKSEALSLAMNELENYEFLVGLAIWYDVLFA
;
A
#
# COMPACT_ATOMS: atom_id res chain seq x y z
N MET A 1 13.88 -1.40 17.41
CA MET A 1 12.45 -1.42 17.77
C MET A 1 11.65 -0.29 17.12
N ALA A 2 12.04 0.99 17.27
CA ALA A 2 11.30 2.12 16.71
C ALA A 2 11.11 2.07 15.18
N GLN A 3 12.16 1.75 14.42
CA GLN A 3 12.10 1.68 12.94
C GLN A 3 11.11 0.62 12.41
N ILE A 4 10.97 -0.51 13.11
CA ILE A 4 10.04 -1.59 12.72
C ILE A 4 8.58 -1.16 12.91
N VAL A 5 8.30 -0.48 14.02
CA VAL A 5 6.96 0.06 14.30
C VAL A 5 6.58 1.13 13.27
N THR A 6 7.54 1.90 12.78
CA THR A 6 7.32 2.88 11.71
C THR A 6 7.03 2.20 10.36
N PHE A 7 7.77 1.14 10.01
CA PHE A 7 7.54 0.40 8.76
C PHE A 7 6.12 -0.18 8.65
N PHE A 8 5.70 -0.99 9.63
CA PHE A 8 4.37 -1.62 9.57
C PHE A 8 3.24 -0.60 9.65
N ARG A 9 3.47 0.54 10.30
CA ARG A 9 2.52 1.66 10.31
C ARG A 9 2.33 2.24 8.91
N VAL A 10 3.38 2.42 8.13
CA VAL A 10 3.27 2.89 6.73
C VAL A 10 2.49 1.89 5.88
N VAL A 11 2.81 0.60 5.97
CA VAL A 11 2.07 -0.45 5.25
C VAL A 11 0.58 -0.44 5.63
N GLN A 12 0.27 -0.30 6.92
CA GLN A 12 -1.11 -0.22 7.40
C GLN A 12 -1.84 1.04 6.89
N ARG A 13 -1.16 2.18 6.79
CA ARG A 13 -1.73 3.43 6.25
C ARG A 13 -2.06 3.29 4.76
N ILE A 14 -1.16 2.69 3.97
CA ILE A 14 -1.41 2.36 2.55
C ILE A 14 -2.64 1.46 2.43
N TYR A 15 -2.72 0.41 3.25
CA TYR A 15 -3.89 -0.48 3.29
C TYR A 15 -5.17 0.28 3.63
N ALA A 16 -5.16 1.13 4.66
CA ALA A 16 -6.33 1.90 5.05
C ALA A 16 -6.82 2.82 3.91
N ILE A 17 -5.92 3.43 3.13
CA ILE A 17 -6.34 4.25 2.00
C ILE A 17 -7.11 3.42 0.98
N PHE A 18 -6.56 2.29 0.52
CA PHE A 18 -7.16 1.57 -0.61
C PHE A 18 -8.33 0.66 -0.22
N PHE A 19 -8.30 0.07 0.97
CA PHE A 19 -9.27 -0.97 1.36
C PHE A 19 -10.47 -0.45 2.16
N LEU A 20 -10.49 0.84 2.52
CA LEU A 20 -11.64 1.42 3.22
C LEU A 20 -12.85 1.70 2.31
N THR A 21 -12.64 1.90 1.00
CA THR A 21 -13.74 2.22 0.07
C THR A 21 -13.59 1.54 -1.29
N ALA A 22 -14.72 1.20 -1.92
CA ALA A 22 -14.73 0.62 -3.26
C ALA A 22 -14.10 1.55 -4.32
N LYS A 23 -14.36 2.87 -4.22
CA LYS A 23 -13.78 3.89 -5.11
C LYS A 23 -12.25 3.86 -5.10
N ARG A 24 -11.64 3.80 -3.91
CA ARG A 24 -10.18 3.79 -3.75
C ARG A 24 -9.59 2.45 -4.17
N TRP A 25 -10.28 1.37 -3.86
CA TRP A 25 -9.92 0.03 -4.33
C TRP A 25 -9.87 -0.05 -5.87
N ASP A 26 -10.87 0.50 -6.55
CA ASP A 26 -10.91 0.52 -8.02
C ASP A 26 -9.75 1.33 -8.62
N ILE A 27 -9.35 2.42 -7.95
CA ILE A 27 -8.14 3.18 -8.33
C ILE A 27 -6.90 2.31 -8.20
N LEU A 28 -6.73 1.57 -7.09
CA LEU A 28 -5.59 0.65 -6.94
C LEU A 28 -5.55 -0.38 -8.08
N MET A 29 -6.68 -1.01 -8.38
CA MET A 29 -6.77 -2.05 -9.41
C MET A 29 -6.56 -1.52 -10.84
N LYS A 30 -6.79 -0.22 -11.08
CA LYS A 30 -6.48 0.43 -12.35
C LYS A 30 -4.98 0.50 -12.63
N HIS A 31 -4.17 0.72 -11.58
CA HIS A 31 -2.71 0.89 -11.68
C HIS A 31 -1.95 -0.41 -11.49
N VAL A 32 -2.31 -1.20 -10.48
CA VAL A 32 -1.61 -2.44 -10.09
C VAL A 32 -2.15 -3.61 -10.92
N LYS A 33 -1.54 -3.82 -12.09
CA LYS A 33 -1.95 -4.91 -12.99
C LYS A 33 -1.38 -6.24 -12.50
N HIS A 34 -2.15 -7.31 -12.71
CA HIS A 34 -1.79 -8.68 -12.30
C HIS A 34 -1.78 -8.88 -10.78
N PHE A 35 -2.50 -8.02 -10.06
CA PHE A 35 -2.82 -8.27 -8.68
C PHE A 35 -3.89 -9.36 -8.61
N SER A 36 -3.47 -10.61 -8.44
CA SER A 36 -4.34 -11.76 -8.20
C SER A 36 -4.94 -11.73 -6.79
N LEU A 37 -5.35 -10.56 -6.28
CA LEU A 37 -6.21 -10.54 -5.11
C LEU A 37 -7.63 -10.86 -5.56
N LEU A 38 -7.98 -12.12 -5.37
CA LEU A 38 -9.36 -12.55 -5.25
C LEU A 38 -10.03 -11.58 -4.26
N LYS A 39 -11.07 -10.89 -4.73
CA LYS A 39 -11.99 -10.05 -3.95
C LYS A 39 -12.73 -10.84 -2.83
N HIS A 40 -12.32 -12.08 -2.55
CA HIS A 40 -13.07 -13.14 -1.90
C HIS A 40 -12.24 -14.12 -1.06
N SER A 41 -11.04 -13.77 -0.55
CA SER A 41 -10.47 -14.60 0.51
C SER A 41 -11.10 -14.25 1.86
N ASP A 42 -11.82 -15.21 2.46
CA ASP A 42 -12.51 -15.10 3.76
C ASP A 42 -11.57 -14.81 4.94
N THR A 43 -10.26 -14.78 4.72
CA THR A 43 -9.26 -14.50 5.74
C THR A 43 -8.52 -13.19 5.49
N GLN A 44 -8.84 -12.18 6.31
CA GLN A 44 -8.18 -10.86 6.41
C GLN A 44 -6.63 -10.93 6.55
N ARG A 45 -6.04 -12.10 6.80
CA ARG A 45 -4.59 -12.34 6.84
C ARG A 45 -3.98 -12.48 5.43
N GLU A 46 -4.68 -13.12 4.49
CA GLU A 46 -4.19 -13.29 3.11
C GLU A 46 -4.21 -11.97 2.35
N SER A 47 -5.23 -11.13 2.54
CA SER A 47 -5.27 -9.81 1.91
C SER A 47 -4.12 -8.91 2.36
N ARG A 48 -3.71 -9.00 3.63
CA ARG A 48 -2.56 -8.26 4.19
C ARG A 48 -1.24 -8.73 3.59
N LEU A 49 -1.03 -10.04 3.50
CA LEU A 49 0.18 -10.62 2.93
C LEU A 49 0.31 -10.29 1.44
N GLU A 50 -0.75 -10.48 0.65
CA GLU A 50 -0.76 -10.12 -0.77
C GLU A 50 -0.62 -8.61 -0.97
N SER A 51 -1.14 -7.76 -0.08
CA SER A 51 -0.87 -6.31 -0.11
C SER A 51 0.63 -6.00 0.05
N VAL A 52 1.33 -6.67 0.97
CA VAL A 52 2.78 -6.51 1.12
C VAL A 52 3.52 -6.94 -0.16
N LYS A 53 3.05 -8.02 -0.81
CA LYS A 53 3.56 -8.47 -2.10
C LYS A 53 3.34 -7.44 -3.21
N ALA A 54 2.15 -6.83 -3.30
CA ALA A 54 1.87 -5.74 -4.23
C ALA A 54 2.83 -4.58 -4.03
N VAL A 55 2.96 -4.12 -2.78
CA VAL A 55 3.83 -2.98 -2.48
C VAL A 55 5.28 -3.33 -2.81
N ARG A 56 5.75 -4.57 -2.59
CA ARG A 56 7.13 -4.99 -2.93
C ARG A 56 7.41 -4.98 -4.43
N TYR A 57 6.55 -5.60 -5.22
CA TYR A 57 6.82 -5.82 -6.64
C TYR A 57 6.27 -4.73 -7.55
N GLN A 58 5.35 -3.92 -7.04
CA GLN A 58 4.64 -2.87 -7.78
C GLN A 58 4.63 -1.56 -6.98
N ALA A 59 5.71 -1.27 -6.25
CA ALA A 59 5.84 -0.06 -5.43
C ALA A 59 5.55 1.21 -6.22
N LYS A 60 6.01 1.25 -7.48
CA LYS A 60 5.78 2.38 -8.39
C LYS A 60 4.30 2.54 -8.71
N GLU A 61 3.62 1.47 -9.09
CA GLU A 61 2.20 1.46 -9.44
C GLU A 61 1.32 1.80 -8.22
N VAL A 62 1.71 1.33 -7.03
CA VAL A 62 1.07 1.73 -5.77
C VAL A 62 1.26 3.23 -5.52
N GLY A 63 2.45 3.77 -5.78
CA GLY A 63 2.73 5.21 -5.70
C GLY A 63 1.88 6.01 -6.68
N ASP A 64 1.80 5.58 -7.93
CA ASP A 64 0.96 6.20 -8.97
C ASP A 64 -0.53 6.19 -8.58
N ALA A 65 -1.00 5.10 -7.97
CA ALA A 65 -2.36 5.00 -7.44
C ALA A 65 -2.61 5.96 -6.27
N LEU A 66 -1.66 6.09 -5.34
CA LEU A 66 -1.75 7.05 -4.23
C LEU A 66 -1.78 8.50 -4.74
N LEU A 67 -0.99 8.82 -5.77
CA LEU A 67 -1.03 10.12 -6.44
C LEU A 67 -2.40 10.38 -7.08
N GLU A 68 -3.03 9.38 -7.71
CA GLU A 68 -4.40 9.53 -8.20
C GLU A 68 -5.40 9.78 -7.06
N VAL A 69 -5.36 9.00 -5.98
CA VAL A 69 -6.21 9.21 -4.79
C VAL A 69 -6.06 10.63 -4.24
N SER A 70 -4.83 11.13 -4.14
CA SER A 70 -4.57 12.49 -3.64
C SER A 70 -5.23 13.60 -4.47
N ARG A 71 -5.53 13.34 -5.74
CA ARG A 71 -6.19 14.29 -6.64
C ARG A 71 -7.72 14.15 -6.58
N VAL A 72 -8.22 12.91 -6.58
CA VAL A 72 -9.63 12.60 -6.89
C VAL A 72 -10.51 12.19 -5.70
N ASP A 73 -9.93 11.97 -4.51
CA ASP A 73 -10.75 11.67 -3.33
C ASP A 73 -11.64 12.85 -2.93
N ASP A 74 -12.58 12.63 -2.01
CA ASP A 74 -13.46 13.69 -1.52
C ASP A 74 -13.02 14.18 -0.13
N ASP A 75 -12.33 13.32 0.64
CA ASP A 75 -11.83 13.63 1.97
C ASP A 75 -10.42 14.26 1.92
N SER A 76 -10.30 15.49 2.43
CA SER A 76 -9.04 16.24 2.40
C SER A 76 -7.91 15.59 3.19
N LYS A 77 -8.24 14.90 4.30
CA LYS A 77 -7.25 14.17 5.10
C LYS A 77 -6.68 12.99 4.31
N THR A 78 -7.55 12.22 3.67
CA THR A 78 -7.16 11.12 2.77
C THR A 78 -6.26 11.65 1.66
N LYS A 79 -6.58 12.81 1.06
CA LYS A 79 -5.72 13.40 0.02
C LYS A 79 -4.31 13.71 0.51
N SER A 80 -4.20 14.42 1.63
CA SER A 80 -2.90 14.79 2.20
C SER A 80 -2.09 13.55 2.60
N GLU A 81 -2.76 12.54 3.13
CA GLU A 81 -2.14 11.29 3.55
C GLU A 81 -1.63 10.51 2.33
N ALA A 82 -2.45 10.36 1.29
CA ALA A 82 -2.08 9.68 0.06
C ALA A 82 -0.86 10.33 -0.60
N LEU A 83 -0.84 11.66 -0.66
CA LEU A 83 0.29 12.42 -1.19
C LEU A 83 1.56 12.21 -0.36
N SER A 84 1.44 12.26 0.97
CA SER A 84 2.58 12.05 1.87
C SER A 84 3.16 10.64 1.75
N LEU A 85 2.30 9.60 1.69
CA LEU A 85 2.75 8.22 1.50
C LEU A 85 3.46 8.04 0.16
N ALA A 86 2.93 8.64 -0.92
CA ALA A 86 3.52 8.56 -2.24
C ALA A 86 4.90 9.24 -2.32
N MET A 87 5.01 10.48 -1.84
CA MET A 87 6.23 11.29 -2.02
C MET A 87 7.28 11.08 -0.94
N ASN A 88 6.89 10.70 0.29
CA ASN A 88 7.82 10.63 1.42
C ASN A 88 8.17 9.20 1.82
N GLU A 89 7.23 8.25 1.71
CA GLU A 89 7.45 6.89 2.20
C GLU A 89 7.86 5.93 1.08
N LEU A 90 7.15 5.95 -0.05
CA LEU A 90 7.47 5.08 -1.20
C LEU A 90 8.72 5.49 -1.97
N GLU A 91 9.20 6.72 -1.77
CA GLU A 91 10.50 7.18 -2.25
C GLU A 91 11.63 6.97 -1.23
N ASN A 92 11.31 6.55 0.00
CA ASN A 92 12.30 6.35 1.06
C ASN A 92 13.05 5.03 0.86
N TYR A 93 14.37 5.13 0.70
CA TYR A 93 15.25 3.97 0.54
C TYR A 93 15.19 2.97 1.70
N GLU A 94 15.18 3.45 2.95
CA GLU A 94 15.07 2.57 4.13
C GLU A 94 13.75 1.81 4.14
N PHE A 95 12.67 2.46 3.70
CA PHE A 95 11.36 1.82 3.58
C PHE A 95 11.37 0.71 2.51
N LEU A 96 11.95 0.97 1.34
CA LEU A 96 12.07 -0.01 0.25
C LEU A 96 12.95 -1.22 0.64
N VAL A 97 14.07 -0.99 1.33
CA VAL A 97 14.91 -2.07 1.86
C VAL A 97 14.17 -2.84 2.95
N GLY A 98 13.48 -2.14 3.85
CA GLY A 98 12.62 -2.76 4.86
C GLY A 98 11.54 -3.65 4.26
N LEU A 99 10.93 -3.21 3.16
CA LEU A 99 9.91 -3.97 2.42
C LEU A 99 10.46 -5.27 1.82
N ALA A 100 11.68 -5.24 1.28
CA ALA A 100 12.36 -6.44 0.79
C ALA A 100 12.62 -7.42 1.96
N ILE A 101 13.25 -6.95 3.04
CA ILE A 101 13.58 -7.78 4.20
C ILE A 101 12.31 -8.39 4.83
N TRP A 102 11.29 -7.56 5.08
CA TRP A 102 10.07 -8.02 5.75
C TRP A 102 9.25 -8.97 4.90
N TYR A 103 9.23 -8.79 3.59
CA TYR A 103 8.61 -9.78 2.73
C TYR A 103 9.36 -11.12 2.79
N ASP A 104 10.69 -11.13 2.76
CA ASP A 104 11.45 -12.39 2.86
C ASP A 104 11.18 -13.08 4.22
N VAL A 105 11.05 -12.31 5.31
CA VAL A 105 10.70 -12.84 6.65
C VAL A 105 9.25 -13.35 6.73
N LEU A 106 8.29 -12.68 6.10
CA LEU A 106 6.87 -13.04 6.16
C LEU A 106 6.51 -14.23 5.28
N PHE A 107 7.31 -14.48 4.24
CA PHE A 107 7.06 -15.51 3.23
C PHE A 107 8.14 -16.61 3.17
N ALA A 108 9.07 -16.63 4.14
CA ALA A 108 9.95 -17.77 4.42
C ALA A 108 9.20 -18.91 5.12
#